data_AF-A0A7R9EZE7-F1
#
_entry.id   AF-A0A7R9EZE7-F1
#
_cell.length_a   1.000
_cell.length_b   1.000
_cell.length_c   1.000
_cell.angle_alpha   90.00
_cell.angle_beta   90.00
_cell.angle_gamma   90.00
#
_symmetry.space_group_name_H-M   'P 1'
#
loop_
_entity.id
_entity.type
_entity.pdbx_description
1 polymer ?
#
loop_
_entity_poly.entity_id
_entity_poly.type
_entity_poly.pdbx_seq_one_letter_code
_entity_poly.pdbx_strand_id
1 'polypeptide(L)'
;MSPHRMNDDASLLDEIYLYNRPRIKVPTATILGGPELHVDMGSTINLTCTIKYSPEPPAYIFWYHHDEVRNNLSVCASHTLLSLCCLPAYLTALLTACLTACLTLCLTACLTAFLNEFLSD
;
A
#
# COMPACT_ATOMS: atom_id res chain seq x y z
N MET A 1 -37.10 32.05 52.57
CA MET A 1 -36.87 32.57 51.19
C MET A 1 -35.45 32.22 50.82
N SER A 2 -35.29 31.58 49.66
CA SER A 2 -34.04 31.16 48.98
C SER A 2 -33.28 29.94 49.53
N PRO A 3 -32.63 29.15 48.66
CA PRO A 3 -32.94 28.91 47.24
C PRO A 3 -32.91 27.41 46.87
N HIS A 4 -33.90 26.98 46.11
CA HIS A 4 -33.84 25.74 45.34
C HIS A 4 -32.92 25.92 44.12
N ARG A 5 -32.10 24.90 43.86
CA ARG A 5 -31.71 24.39 42.53
C ARG A 5 -30.69 25.20 41.72
N MET A 6 -29.44 24.73 41.73
CA MET A 6 -28.50 24.69 40.60
C MET A 6 -27.24 24.00 41.14
N ASN A 7 -27.03 22.69 40.95
CA ASN A 7 -25.72 22.03 41.10
C ASN A 7 -25.70 20.53 40.73
N ASP A 8 -26.85 19.88 40.52
CA ASP A 8 -26.89 18.43 40.32
C ASP A 8 -26.78 17.98 38.84
N ASP A 9 -27.01 18.87 37.86
CA ASP A 9 -26.88 18.56 36.43
C ASP A 9 -25.43 18.67 35.92
N ALA A 10 -24.62 19.54 36.54
CA ALA A 10 -23.24 19.78 36.10
C ALA A 10 -22.33 18.58 36.40
N SER A 11 -22.56 17.87 37.50
CA SER A 11 -21.81 16.66 37.88
C SER A 11 -22.15 15.46 37.00
N LEU A 12 -23.42 15.29 36.63
CA LEU A 12 -23.87 14.22 35.74
C LEU A 12 -23.30 14.39 34.32
N LEU A 13 -23.27 15.62 33.80
CA LEU A 13 -22.65 15.89 32.51
C LEU A 13 -21.15 15.60 32.53
N ASP A 14 -20.45 15.87 33.63
CA ASP A 14 -19.00 15.60 33.76
C ASP A 14 -18.71 14.08 33.82
N GLU A 15 -19.54 13.30 34.52
CA GLU A 15 -19.44 11.82 34.50
C GLU A 15 -19.79 11.23 33.13
N ILE A 16 -20.84 11.73 32.48
CA ILE A 16 -21.23 11.31 31.12
C ILE A 16 -20.13 11.68 30.12
N TYR A 17 -19.49 12.85 30.26
CA TYR A 17 -18.36 13.26 29.42
C TYR A 17 -17.14 12.35 29.60
N LEU A 18 -16.85 11.92 30.84
CA LEU A 18 -15.74 11.02 31.12
C LEU A 18 -16.02 9.60 30.60
N TYR A 19 -17.28 9.14 30.67
CA TYR A 19 -17.72 7.85 30.14
C TYR A 19 -17.73 7.81 28.61
N ASN A 20 -18.17 8.90 27.97
CA ASN A 20 -18.21 9.02 26.51
C ASN A 20 -16.90 9.53 25.91
N ARG A 21 -15.88 9.81 26.72
CA ARG A 21 -14.56 10.20 26.20
C ARG A 21 -13.97 9.02 25.44
N PRO A 22 -13.72 9.15 24.12
CA PRO A 22 -13.02 8.12 23.39
C PRO A 22 -11.62 7.99 24.00
N ARG A 23 -11.28 6.78 24.45
CA ARG A 23 -9.91 6.48 24.88
C ARG A 23 -9.02 6.56 23.65
N ILE A 24 -8.35 7.70 23.48
CA ILE A 24 -7.38 7.90 22.41
C ILE A 24 -6.29 6.85 22.61
N LYS A 25 -6.18 5.93 21.65
CA LYS A 25 -5.11 4.93 21.61
C LYS A 25 -4.03 5.44 20.67
N VAL A 26 -2.78 5.36 21.11
CA VAL A 26 -1.62 5.76 20.30
C VAL A 26 -1.34 4.64 19.29
N PRO A 27 -1.23 4.96 17.99
CA PRO A 27 -0.79 3.99 16.99
C PRO A 27 0.54 3.37 17.38
N THR A 28 0.63 2.05 17.34
CA THR A 28 1.83 1.31 17.77
C THR A 28 2.23 0.33 16.69
N ALA A 29 3.51 0.31 16.34
CA ALA A 29 4.11 -0.64 15.40
C ALA A 29 5.05 -1.60 16.14
N THR A 30 4.94 -2.89 15.83
CA THR A 30 5.76 -3.95 16.45
C THR A 30 6.21 -4.98 15.42
N ILE A 31 7.50 -5.30 15.41
CA ILE A 31 8.05 -6.40 14.60
C ILE A 31 7.92 -7.71 15.39
N LEU A 32 7.34 -8.73 14.78
CA LEU A 32 7.23 -10.05 15.39
C LEU A 32 8.62 -10.68 15.55
N GLY A 33 8.89 -11.26 16.72
CA GLY A 33 10.20 -11.86 17.05
C GLY A 33 11.04 -11.01 18.01
N GLY A 34 10.71 -9.74 18.23
CA GLY A 34 11.42 -8.89 19.18
C GLY A 34 12.69 -8.25 18.61
N PRO A 35 13.55 -7.65 19.47
CA PRO A 35 14.74 -6.91 19.04
C PRO A 35 15.89 -7.82 18.58
N GLU A 36 15.87 -9.10 18.95
CA GLU A 36 16.93 -10.07 18.67
C GLU A 36 16.35 -11.32 18.01
N LEU A 37 16.84 -11.64 16.82
CA LEU A 37 16.40 -12.78 16.01
C LEU A 37 17.62 -13.62 15.64
N HIS A 38 17.60 -14.89 16.05
CA HIS A 38 18.63 -15.87 15.71
C HIS A 38 18.16 -16.66 14.49
N VAL A 39 18.98 -16.68 13.44
CA VAL A 39 18.64 -17.34 12.17
C VAL A 39 19.82 -18.16 11.68
N ASP A 40 19.51 -19.31 11.08
CA ASP A 40 20.53 -20.20 10.52
C ASP A 40 21.14 -19.62 9.25
N MET A 41 22.42 -19.90 9.05
CA MET A 41 23.15 -19.45 7.87
C MET A 41 22.50 -20.00 6.59
N GLY A 42 22.20 -19.10 5.64
CA GLY A 42 21.56 -19.45 4.37
C GLY A 42 20.03 -19.52 4.43
N SER A 43 19.42 -19.34 5.61
CA SER A 43 17.96 -19.26 5.74
C SER A 43 17.43 -17.88 5.40
N THR A 44 16.21 -17.83 4.86
CA THR A 44 15.50 -16.59 4.58
C THR A 44 14.88 -16.02 5.87
N ILE A 45 15.05 -14.71 6.09
CA ILE A 45 14.45 -13.99 7.22
C ILE A 45 13.12 -13.35 6.78
N ASN A 46 12.02 -13.72 7.44
CA ASN A 46 10.70 -13.11 7.21
C ASN A 46 10.32 -12.18 8.37
N LEU A 47 10.48 -10.87 8.17
CA LEU A 47 10.10 -9.87 9.16
C LEU A 47 8.65 -9.44 8.95
N THR A 48 7.84 -9.57 10.01
CA THR A 48 6.44 -9.15 10.00
C THR A 48 6.25 -7.94 10.91
N CYS A 49 5.86 -6.80 10.34
CA CYS A 49 5.47 -5.62 11.10
C CYS A 49 3.95 -5.61 11.33
N THR A 50 3.53 -5.41 12.58
CA THR A 50 2.12 -5.31 12.97
C THR A 50 1.82 -3.92 13.51
N ILE A 51 0.76 -3.29 12.98
CA ILE A 51 0.36 -1.92 13.33
C ILE A 51 -1.01 -1.97 14.00
N LYS A 52 -1.11 -1.41 15.20
CA LYS A 52 -2.34 -1.38 16.00
C LYS A 52 -2.77 0.04 16.27
N TYR A 53 -4.07 0.23 16.45
CA TYR A 53 -4.69 1.50 16.85
C TYR A 53 -4.47 2.67 15.87
N SER A 54 -4.00 2.38 14.65
CA SER A 54 -4.01 3.35 13.57
C SER A 54 -5.44 3.54 13.07
N PRO A 55 -5.97 4.77 12.99
CA PRO A 55 -7.32 5.02 12.47
C PRO A 55 -7.43 4.71 10.98
N GLU A 56 -6.33 4.88 10.24
CA GLU A 56 -6.22 4.56 8.82
C GLU A 56 -4.98 3.69 8.56
N PRO A 57 -4.96 2.89 7.48
CA PRO A 57 -3.76 2.17 7.06
C PRO A 57 -2.62 3.14 6.74
N PRO A 58 -1.35 2.82 7.06
CA PRO A 58 -0.22 3.66 6.67
C PRO A 58 -0.09 3.72 5.15
N ALA A 59 0.15 4.91 4.61
CA ALA A 59 0.41 5.08 3.18
C ALA A 59 1.73 4.42 2.75
N TYR A 60 2.72 4.37 3.64
CA TYR A 60 4.05 3.81 3.38
C TYR A 60 4.63 3.13 4.64
N ILE A 61 5.44 2.09 4.42
CA ILE A 61 6.24 1.41 5.44
C ILE A 61 7.67 1.34 4.92
N PHE A 62 8.63 1.83 5.70
CA PHE A 62 10.04 1.79 5.35
C PHE A 62 10.79 0.78 6.22
N TRP A 63 11.61 -0.05 5.58
CA TRP A 63 12.51 -0.96 6.25
C TRP A 63 13.93 -0.42 6.19
N TYR A 64 14.55 -0.27 7.36
CA TYR A 64 15.92 0.19 7.50
C TYR A 64 16.83 -0.97 7.89
N HIS A 65 18.04 -0.96 7.34
CA HIS A 65 19.09 -1.90 7.70
C HIS A 65 20.42 -1.14 7.73
N HIS A 66 21.05 -1.05 8.90
CA HIS A 66 22.26 -0.23 9.10
C HIS A 66 22.07 1.21 8.60
N ASP A 67 20.97 1.84 8.97
CA ASP A 67 20.60 3.22 8.59
C ASP A 67 20.35 3.47 7.09
N GLU A 68 20.41 2.43 6.26
CA GLU A 68 20.05 2.50 4.85
C GLU A 68 18.62 2.01 4.62
N VAL A 69 17.86 2.77 3.81
CA VAL A 69 16.51 2.39 3.38
C VAL A 69 16.61 1.28 2.34
N ARG A 70 16.06 0.10 2.64
CA ARG A 70 15.93 -0.98 1.65
C ARG A 70 14.55 -0.94 1.03
N ASN A 71 14.41 -0.21 -0.08
CA ASN A 71 13.13 0.00 -0.74
C ASN A 71 12.79 -1.14 -1.73
N ASN A 72 12.53 -2.35 -1.22
CA ASN A 72 12.06 -3.47 -2.06
C ASN A 72 10.57 -3.82 -1.86
N LEU A 73 9.90 -3.27 -0.83
CA LEU A 73 8.49 -3.53 -0.54
C LEU A 73 7.78 -2.23 -0.09
N SER A 74 7.37 -1.41 -1.04
CA SER A 74 6.36 -0.38 -0.80
C SER A 74 4.98 -1.05 -0.83
N VAL A 75 4.36 -1.28 0.33
CA VAL A 75 2.96 -1.76 0.38
C VAL A 75 2.05 -0.56 0.08
N CYS A 76 1.46 -0.52 -1.11
CA CYS A 76 0.46 0.49 -1.49
C CYS A 76 -0.87 0.17 -0.78
N ALA A 77 -1.03 0.57 0.48
CA ALA A 77 -2.21 0.22 1.28
C ALA A 77 -3.42 1.15 1.09
N SER A 78 -3.34 2.14 0.19
CA SER A 78 -4.44 3.08 -0.08
C SER A 78 -5.09 2.82 -1.44
N HIS A 79 -6.43 2.72 -1.48
CA HIS A 79 -7.22 2.53 -2.71
C HIS A 79 -6.97 3.61 -3.77
N THR A 80 -6.56 4.83 -3.37
CA THR A 80 -6.20 5.91 -4.29
C THR A 80 -4.79 5.78 -4.88
N LEU A 81 -3.87 5.06 -4.21
CA LEU A 81 -2.49 4.83 -4.67
C LEU A 81 -2.33 3.55 -5.48
N LEU A 82 -3.33 2.66 -5.47
CA LEU A 82 -3.42 1.49 -6.36
C LEU A 82 -3.30 1.90 -7.84
N SER A 83 -3.88 3.06 -8.20
CA SER A 83 -3.71 3.68 -9.51
C SER A 83 -2.24 3.96 -9.85
N LEU A 84 -1.47 4.54 -8.93
CA LEU A 84 -0.07 4.91 -9.15
C LEU A 84 0.87 3.70 -9.18
N CYS A 85 0.61 2.66 -8.38
CA CYS A 85 1.38 1.41 -8.41
C CYS A 85 1.11 0.59 -9.69
N CYS A 86 -0.08 0.75 -10.30
CA CYS A 86 -0.42 0.14 -11.58
C CYS A 86 0.03 0.95 -12.80
N LEU A 87 0.40 2.23 -12.69
CA LEU A 87 0.92 3.04 -13.81
C LEU A 87 2.10 2.39 -14.55
N PRO A 88 3.17 1.90 -13.90
CA PRO A 88 4.27 1.26 -14.62
C PRO A 88 3.83 -0.05 -15.31
N ALA A 89 2.95 -0.83 -14.69
CA ALA A 89 2.40 -2.05 -15.30
C ALA A 89 1.45 -1.73 -16.48
N TYR A 90 0.66 -0.68 -16.38
CA TYR A 90 -0.24 -0.21 -17.43
C TYR A 90 0.52 0.37 -18.62
N LEU A 91 1.54 1.18 -18.37
CA LEU A 91 2.40 1.75 -19.41
C LEU A 91 3.17 0.65 -20.15
N THR A 92 3.70 -0.34 -19.42
CA THR A 92 4.38 -1.49 -20.04
C THR A 92 3.41 -2.36 -20.85
N ALA A 93 2.19 -2.60 -20.36
CA ALA A 93 1.14 -3.28 -21.12
C ALA A 93 0.74 -2.52 -22.40
N LEU A 94 0.57 -1.20 -22.34
CA LEU A 94 0.27 -0.38 -23.50
C LEU A 94 1.42 -0.38 -24.52
N LEU A 95 2.66 -0.24 -24.07
CA LEU A 95 3.82 -0.22 -24.94
C LEU A 95 4.00 -1.57 -25.66
N THR A 96 3.84 -2.68 -24.94
CA THR A 96 3.93 -4.04 -25.50
C THR A 96 2.82 -4.32 -26.50
N ALA A 97 1.57 -3.95 -26.19
CA ALA A 97 0.46 -4.07 -27.13
C ALA A 97 0.68 -3.24 -28.41
N CYS A 98 1.18 -2.00 -28.29
CA CYS A 98 1.45 -1.14 -29.43
C CYS A 98 2.59 -1.69 -30.30
N LEU A 99 3.70 -2.10 -29.70
CA LEU A 99 4.84 -2.69 -30.41
C LEU A 99 4.44 -3.99 -31.12
N THR A 100 3.70 -4.87 -30.47
CA THR A 100 3.24 -6.13 -31.08
C THR A 100 2.29 -5.89 -32.25
N ALA A 101 1.33 -4.96 -32.13
CA ALA A 101 0.45 -4.57 -33.23
C ALA A 101 1.24 -3.98 -34.42
N CYS A 102 2.18 -3.06 -34.16
CA CYS A 102 3.01 -2.49 -35.22
C CYS A 102 3.89 -3.54 -35.91
N LEU A 103 4.57 -4.39 -35.13
CA LEU A 103 5.42 -5.45 -35.68
C LEU A 103 4.60 -6.45 -36.50
N THR A 104 3.43 -6.87 -36.01
CA THR A 104 2.57 -7.81 -36.74
C THR A 104 2.03 -7.20 -38.03
N LEU A 105 1.58 -5.95 -38.02
CA LEU A 105 1.13 -5.26 -39.25
C LEU A 105 2.28 -5.09 -40.26
N CYS A 106 3.47 -4.66 -39.80
CA CYS A 106 4.62 -4.49 -40.68
C CYS A 106 5.10 -5.83 -41.26
N LEU A 107 5.23 -6.86 -40.43
CA LEU A 107 5.64 -8.19 -40.87
C LEU A 107 4.63 -8.81 -41.82
N THR A 108 3.33 -8.70 -41.52
CA THR A 108 2.28 -9.23 -42.41
C THR A 108 2.23 -8.47 -43.73
N ALA A 109 2.39 -7.15 -43.75
CA ALA A 109 2.45 -6.36 -44.98
C ALA A 109 3.70 -6.70 -45.81
N CYS A 110 4.88 -6.79 -45.19
CA CYS A 110 6.11 -7.15 -45.88
C CYS A 110 6.07 -8.60 -46.41
N LEU A 111 5.57 -9.54 -45.61
CA LEU A 111 5.43 -10.93 -46.02
C LEU A 111 4.39 -11.08 -47.14
N THR A 112 3.26 -10.39 -47.07
CA THR A 112 2.25 -10.43 -48.14
C THR A 112 2.76 -9.79 -49.43
N ALA A 113 3.48 -8.69 -49.36
CA ALA A 113 4.15 -8.10 -50.53
C ALA A 113 5.18 -9.06 -51.14
N PHE A 114 6.06 -9.62 -50.31
CA PHE A 114 7.08 -10.58 -50.76
C PHE A 114 6.46 -11.84 -51.36
N LEU A 115 5.43 -12.41 -50.71
CA LEU A 115 4.72 -13.58 -51.23
C LEU A 115 3.96 -13.26 -52.51
N ASN A 116 3.31 -12.10 -52.61
CA ASN A 116 2.63 -11.69 -53.85
C ASN A 116 3.62 -11.52 -55.02
N GLU A 117 4.83 -11.05 -54.74
CA GLU A 117 5.88 -10.85 -55.75
C GLU A 117 6.54 -12.17 -56.17
N PHE A 118 6.72 -13.14 -55.25
CA PHE A 118 7.33 -14.44 -55.54
C PHE A 118 6.36 -15.56 -55.98
N LEU A 119 5.06 -15.45 -55.70
CA LEU A 119 4.03 -16.43 -56.11
C LEU A 119 3.19 -15.96 -57.31
N SER A 120 3.46 -14.76 -57.85
CA SER A 120 2.86 -14.29 -59.11
C SER A 120 3.75 -14.52 -60.34
N ASP A 121 4.90 -15.18 -60.18
CA ASP A 121 5.73 -15.73 -61.26
C ASP A 121 5.62 -17.26 -61.32
#